data_AF-A0A6G3X6Z4-F1
#
_entry.id   AF-A0A6G3X6Z4-F1
#
_cell.length_a   1.000
_cell.length_b   1.000
_cell.length_c   1.000
_cell.angle_alpha   90.00
_cell.angle_beta   90.00
_cell.angle_gamma   90.00
#
_symmetry.space_group_name_H-M   'P 1'
#
loop_
_entity.id
_entity.type
_entity.pdbx_description
1 polymer ?
#
loop_
_entity_poly.entity_id
_entity_poly.type
_entity_poly.pdbx_seq_one_letter_code
_entity_poly.pdbx_strand_id
1 'polypeptide(L)'
;AATWRAAFTAMTEAVLADAETYRARLPYPVGHIRTVLADAAHVLDDVTRPALVHFDLWPGNLLVTGDPGARTLGGIIDGERMFWGDPVADFVSLALFADIERDGDFLDGYARSTGGTVEFTASLRTRYALYRSYLYLIMLVETVPRAVGPEAAEETWES
;
A
#
# COMPACT_ATOMS: atom_id res chain seq x y z
N ALA A 1 -9.82 13.98 -8.19
CA ALA A 1 -9.70 13.55 -9.60
C ALA A 1 -10.96 12.77 -10.01
N ALA A 2 -11.21 12.59 -11.31
CA ALA A 2 -12.44 11.94 -11.81
C ALA A 2 -12.31 10.41 -11.98
N THR A 3 -11.09 9.86 -11.99
CA THR A 3 -10.81 8.42 -12.10
C THR A 3 -9.78 7.99 -11.06
N TRP A 4 -9.76 6.70 -10.73
CA TRP A 4 -8.76 6.14 -9.80
C TRP A 4 -7.34 6.30 -10.35
N ARG A 5 -7.11 6.02 -11.65
CA ARG A 5 -5.84 6.28 -12.32
C ARG A 5 -5.35 7.71 -12.07
N ALA A 6 -6.19 8.71 -12.33
CA ALA A 6 -5.80 10.10 -12.16
C ALA A 6 -5.55 10.48 -10.68
N ALA A 7 -6.30 9.89 -9.74
CA ALA A 7 -6.08 10.08 -8.32
C ALA A 7 -4.73 9.49 -7.87
N PHE A 8 -4.48 8.23 -8.21
CA PHE A 8 -3.26 7.53 -7.85
C PHE A 8 -2.02 8.17 -8.48
N THR A 9 -2.08 8.58 -9.76
CA THR A 9 -0.98 9.33 -10.39
C THR A 9 -0.69 10.63 -9.66
N ALA A 10 -1.72 11.38 -9.24
CA ALA A 10 -1.51 12.61 -8.47
C ALA A 10 -0.88 12.33 -7.09
N MET A 11 -1.30 11.25 -6.42
CA MET A 11 -0.72 10.82 -5.14
C MET A 11 0.75 10.44 -5.29
N THR A 12 1.12 9.65 -6.29
CA THR A 12 2.53 9.27 -6.52
C THR A 12 3.39 10.46 -6.92
N GLU A 13 2.88 11.38 -7.76
CA GLU A 13 3.63 12.60 -8.11
C GLU A 13 3.88 13.51 -6.89
N ALA A 14 2.93 13.59 -5.95
CA ALA A 14 3.13 14.35 -4.72
C ALA A 14 4.30 13.79 -3.89
N VAL A 15 4.35 12.46 -3.71
CA VAL A 15 5.44 11.79 -2.97
C VAL A 15 6.78 11.94 -3.71
N LEU A 16 6.79 11.87 -5.05
CA LEU A 16 8.00 12.10 -5.83
C LEU A 16 8.51 13.54 -5.74
N ALA A 17 7.61 14.53 -5.72
CA ALA A 17 7.98 15.93 -5.50
C ALA A 17 8.57 16.16 -4.10
N ASP A 18 8.01 15.48 -3.08
CA ASP A 18 8.55 15.49 -1.72
C ASP A 18 9.93 14.82 -1.67
N ALA A 19 10.14 13.72 -2.40
CA ALA A 19 11.44 13.06 -2.50
C ALA A 19 12.52 14.00 -3.05
N GLU A 20 12.20 14.79 -4.08
CA GLU A 20 13.10 15.81 -4.63
C GLU A 20 13.35 16.95 -3.62
N THR A 21 12.28 17.40 -2.95
CA THR A 21 12.33 18.48 -1.94
C THR A 21 13.21 18.13 -0.76
N TYR A 22 13.03 16.94 -0.20
CA TYR A 22 13.77 16.43 0.96
C TYR A 22 15.12 15.79 0.58
N ARG A 23 15.39 15.62 -0.72
CA ARG A 23 16.54 14.85 -1.23
C ARG A 23 16.60 13.45 -0.62
N ALA A 24 15.44 12.79 -0.53
CA ALA A 24 15.33 11.46 0.02
C ALA A 24 16.21 10.48 -0.77
N ARG A 25 16.87 9.55 -0.07
CA ARG A 25 17.62 8.46 -0.70
C ARG A 25 16.60 7.50 -1.33
N LEU A 26 16.66 7.34 -2.66
CA LEU A 26 15.80 6.43 -3.42
C LEU A 26 16.64 5.40 -4.19
N PRO A 27 16.11 4.19 -4.44
CA PRO A 27 16.84 3.12 -5.15
C PRO A 27 17.12 3.46 -6.61
N TYR A 28 16.31 4.34 -7.19
CA TYR A 28 16.46 4.82 -8.56
C TYR A 28 16.21 6.33 -8.62
N PRO A 29 16.69 7.03 -9.66
CA PRO A 29 16.35 8.44 -9.87
C PRO A 29 14.85 8.66 -10.00
N VAL A 30 14.34 9.77 -9.46
CA VAL A 30 12.91 10.13 -9.50
C VAL A 30 12.33 10.05 -10.91
N GLY A 31 13.05 10.54 -11.92
CA GLY A 31 12.59 10.47 -13.32
C GLY A 31 12.43 9.04 -13.86
N HIS A 32 13.25 8.09 -13.40
CA HIS A 32 13.11 6.68 -13.77
C HIS A 32 11.87 6.08 -13.12
N ILE A 33 11.69 6.29 -11.81
CA ILE A 33 10.53 5.80 -11.05
C ILE A 33 9.24 6.36 -11.66
N ARG A 34 9.21 7.67 -11.92
CA ARG A 34 8.08 8.34 -12.59
C ARG A 34 7.69 7.65 -13.89
N THR A 35 8.67 7.37 -14.75
CA THR A 35 8.44 6.70 -16.04
C THR A 35 7.83 5.32 -15.86
N VAL A 36 8.42 4.50 -14.98
CA VAL A 36 7.94 3.13 -14.71
C VAL A 36 6.51 3.12 -14.17
N LEU A 37 6.19 4.01 -13.23
CA LEU A 37 4.82 4.14 -12.70
C LEU A 37 3.84 4.58 -13.80
N ALA A 38 4.23 5.54 -14.65
CA ALA A 38 3.39 6.03 -15.73
C ALA A 38 3.09 4.96 -16.80
N ASP A 39 4.10 4.17 -17.19
CA ASP A 39 3.96 3.09 -18.17
C ASP A 39 2.98 2.01 -17.70
N ALA A 40 2.99 1.71 -16.40
CA ALA A 40 2.10 0.74 -15.77
C ALA A 40 0.74 1.32 -15.35
N ALA A 41 0.57 2.65 -15.28
CA ALA A 41 -0.65 3.29 -14.76
C ALA A 41 -1.93 2.87 -15.50
N HIS A 42 -1.81 2.31 -16.70
CA HIS A 42 -2.97 1.97 -17.50
C HIS A 42 -3.90 0.93 -16.86
N VAL A 43 -3.35 -0.02 -16.09
CA VAL A 43 -4.13 -1.06 -15.39
C VAL A 43 -5.05 -0.50 -14.30
N LEU A 44 -4.83 0.74 -13.85
CA LEU A 44 -5.64 1.38 -12.81
C LEU A 44 -7.05 1.74 -13.31
N ASP A 45 -7.31 1.72 -14.62
CA ASP A 45 -8.66 1.89 -15.18
C ASP A 45 -9.56 0.68 -14.95
N ASP A 46 -8.99 -0.48 -14.61
CA ASP A 46 -9.78 -1.67 -14.25
C ASP A 46 -10.50 -1.49 -12.90
N VAL A 47 -10.13 -0.46 -12.13
CA VAL A 47 -10.78 -0.10 -10.86
C VAL A 47 -12.07 0.66 -11.15
N THR A 48 -13.16 -0.09 -11.25
CA THR A 48 -14.50 0.45 -11.54
C THR A 48 -15.35 0.68 -10.28
N ARG A 49 -14.97 0.11 -9.14
CA ARG A 49 -15.69 0.21 -7.87
C ARG A 49 -14.73 0.61 -6.75
N PRO A 50 -14.75 1.88 -6.32
CA PRO A 50 -13.92 2.31 -5.20
C PRO A 50 -14.46 1.74 -3.88
N ALA A 51 -13.54 1.46 -2.95
CA ALA A 51 -13.82 1.11 -1.56
C ALA A 51 -13.03 2.05 -0.64
N LEU A 52 -13.44 2.16 0.62
CA LEU A 52 -12.63 2.80 1.64
C LEU A 52 -11.45 1.87 1.97
N VAL A 53 -10.23 2.36 1.72
CA VAL A 53 -8.96 1.66 1.95
C VAL A 53 -8.31 2.27 3.18
N HIS A 54 -7.80 1.42 4.08
CA HIS A 54 -7.09 1.90 5.27
C HIS A 54 -5.65 2.31 4.96
N PHE A 55 -4.98 1.51 4.14
CA PHE A 55 -3.61 1.66 3.67
C PHE A 55 -2.54 1.63 4.77
N ASP A 56 -2.86 1.05 5.93
CA ASP A 56 -1.93 0.90 7.06
C ASP A 56 -2.34 -0.21 8.05
N LEU A 57 -2.66 -1.40 7.53
CA LEU A 57 -3.19 -2.54 8.30
C LEU A 57 -2.09 -3.46 8.85
N TRP A 58 -0.97 -2.91 9.29
CA TRP A 58 0.04 -3.72 10.00
C TRP A 58 -0.51 -4.18 11.38
N PRO A 59 0.02 -5.25 11.97
CA PRO A 59 -0.55 -5.85 13.20
C PRO A 59 -0.77 -4.87 14.37
N GLY A 60 0.02 -3.81 14.50
CA GLY A 60 -0.14 -2.81 15.56
C GLY A 60 -1.41 -1.97 15.44
N ASN A 61 -1.98 -1.85 14.24
CA ASN A 61 -3.21 -1.08 13.98
C ASN A 61 -4.49 -1.94 14.05
N LEU A 62 -4.35 -3.24 14.35
CA LEU A 62 -5.45 -4.20 14.43
C LEU A 62 -5.75 -4.54 15.89
N LEU A 63 -6.89 -4.07 16.40
CA LEU A 63 -7.31 -4.36 17.77
C LEU A 63 -8.06 -5.69 17.83
N VAL A 64 -7.58 -6.61 18.65
CA VAL A 64 -8.17 -7.95 18.83
C VAL A 64 -8.87 -8.05 20.19
N THR A 65 -10.07 -8.60 20.20
CA THR A 65 -10.89 -8.81 21.41
C THR A 65 -11.32 -10.28 21.53
N GLY A 66 -11.87 -10.66 22.68
CA GLY A 66 -12.33 -12.01 22.98
C GLY A 66 -11.31 -12.90 23.70
N ASP A 67 -11.79 -14.05 24.16
CA ASP A 67 -10.99 -15.03 24.90
C ASP A 67 -9.96 -15.74 24.01
N PRO A 68 -8.89 -16.32 24.58
CA PRO A 68 -7.98 -17.19 23.84
C PRO A 68 -8.73 -18.29 23.09
N GLY A 69 -8.50 -18.40 21.77
CA GLY A 69 -9.19 -19.36 20.90
C GLY A 69 -10.51 -18.85 20.28
N ALA A 70 -11.02 -17.69 20.71
CA ALA A 70 -12.22 -17.05 20.16
C ALA A 70 -11.97 -15.58 19.78
N ARG A 71 -10.71 -15.24 19.46
CA ARG A 71 -10.28 -13.89 19.14
C ARG A 71 -10.96 -13.37 17.86
N THR A 72 -11.45 -12.13 17.90
CA THR A 72 -12.03 -11.44 16.75
C THR A 72 -11.45 -10.03 16.59
N LEU A 73 -11.54 -9.47 15.40
CA LEU A 73 -11.17 -8.07 15.16
C LEU A 73 -12.21 -7.16 15.82
N GLY A 74 -11.78 -6.43 16.85
CA GLY A 74 -12.62 -5.48 17.60
C GLY A 74 -12.55 -4.06 17.05
N GLY A 75 -11.50 -3.72 16.30
CA GLY A 75 -11.36 -2.40 15.69
C GLY A 75 -10.10 -2.26 14.85
N ILE A 76 -10.09 -1.21 14.04
CA ILE A 76 -8.95 -0.77 13.23
C ILE A 76 -8.70 0.70 13.62
N ILE A 77 -7.44 1.06 13.84
CA ILE A 77 -7.03 2.41 14.27
C ILE A 77 -5.99 3.00 13.31
N ASP A 78 -5.73 4.29 13.48
CA ASP A 78 -4.72 5.05 12.71
C ASP A 78 -5.05 5.24 11.22
N GLY A 79 -6.22 5.85 10.97
CA GLY A 79 -6.74 6.09 9.63
C GLY A 79 -6.14 7.28 8.88
N GLU A 80 -4.93 7.73 9.21
CA GLU A 80 -4.33 8.94 8.60
C GLU A 80 -4.04 8.76 7.09
N ARG A 81 -3.83 7.52 6.65
CA ARG A 81 -3.55 7.14 5.25
C ARG A 81 -4.79 6.72 4.46
N MET A 82 -5.98 6.86 5.05
CA MET A 82 -7.22 6.38 4.43
C MET A 82 -7.58 7.15 3.16
N PHE A 83 -8.03 6.42 2.14
CA PHE A 83 -8.58 7.01 0.92
C PHE A 83 -9.67 6.12 0.30
N TRP A 84 -10.45 6.70 -0.60
CA TRP A 84 -11.37 5.94 -1.45
C TRP A 84 -10.66 5.52 -2.74
N GLY A 85 -10.50 4.22 -2.96
CA GLY A 85 -9.68 3.70 -4.05
C GLY A 85 -9.86 2.21 -4.29
N ASP A 86 -8.82 1.58 -4.82
CA ASP A 86 -8.81 0.15 -5.09
C ASP A 86 -8.67 -0.67 -3.81
N PRO A 87 -9.60 -1.59 -3.48
CA PRO A 87 -9.49 -2.42 -2.28
C PRO A 87 -8.23 -3.29 -2.22
N VAL A 88 -7.60 -3.61 -3.37
CA VAL A 88 -6.34 -4.36 -3.40
C VAL A 88 -5.18 -3.57 -2.77
N ALA A 89 -5.30 -2.24 -2.67
CA ALA A 89 -4.27 -1.41 -2.05
C ALA A 89 -4.10 -1.72 -0.54
N ASP A 90 -5.11 -2.23 0.17
CA ASP A 90 -4.93 -2.60 1.59
C ASP A 90 -3.97 -3.79 1.78
N PHE A 91 -3.84 -4.64 0.77
CA PHE A 91 -3.06 -5.88 0.87
C PHE A 91 -1.56 -5.60 1.06
N VAL A 92 -1.07 -4.46 0.57
CA VAL A 92 0.36 -4.13 0.63
C VAL A 92 0.85 -3.91 2.06
N SER A 93 -0.03 -3.37 2.92
CA SER A 93 0.29 -3.10 4.33
C SER A 93 0.26 -4.37 5.19
N LEU A 94 -0.61 -5.32 4.83
CA LEU A 94 -0.70 -6.63 5.49
C LEU A 94 0.48 -7.54 5.13
N ALA A 95 0.96 -7.45 3.89
CA ALA A 95 2.03 -8.29 3.36
C ALA A 95 3.32 -7.51 3.08
N LEU A 96 3.63 -6.48 3.89
CA LEU A 96 4.78 -5.58 3.68
C LEU A 96 6.10 -6.35 3.45
N PHE A 97 6.24 -7.51 4.10
CA PHE A 97 7.40 -8.42 4.00
C PHE A 97 7.01 -9.86 3.59
N ALA A 98 5.83 -10.05 3.01
CA ALA A 98 5.31 -11.37 2.67
C ALA A 98 4.70 -11.39 1.26
N ASP A 99 4.45 -12.60 0.77
CA ASP A 99 3.72 -12.82 -0.48
C ASP A 99 2.24 -13.06 -0.15
N ILE A 100 1.39 -12.05 -0.39
CA ILE A 100 -0.05 -12.14 -0.12
C ILE A 100 -0.72 -13.27 -0.92
N GLU A 101 -0.16 -13.67 -2.07
CA GLU A 101 -0.68 -14.80 -2.85
C GLU A 101 -0.52 -16.14 -2.13
N ARG A 102 0.37 -16.21 -1.13
CA ARG A 102 0.62 -17.40 -0.32
C ARG A 102 -0.10 -17.39 1.02
N ASP A 103 -0.77 -16.28 1.37
CA ASP A 103 -1.53 -16.17 2.61
C ASP A 103 -2.94 -16.74 2.44
N GLY A 104 -3.03 -18.07 2.47
CA GLY A 104 -4.29 -18.79 2.29
C GLY A 104 -5.34 -18.43 3.34
N ASP A 105 -4.94 -18.23 4.60
CA ASP A 105 -5.85 -17.90 5.70
C ASP A 105 -6.49 -16.52 5.49
N PHE A 106 -5.68 -15.52 5.10
CA PHE A 106 -6.18 -14.19 4.74
C PHE A 106 -7.11 -14.25 3.53
N LEU A 107 -6.70 -14.89 2.44
CA LEU A 107 -7.48 -14.96 1.19
C LEU A 107 -8.81 -15.68 1.38
N ASP A 108 -8.82 -16.77 2.15
CA ASP A 108 -10.05 -17.49 2.51
C ASP A 108 -10.98 -16.63 3.38
N GLY A 109 -10.41 -15.90 4.35
CA GLY A 109 -11.16 -14.94 5.16
C GLY A 109 -11.79 -13.84 4.31
N TYR A 110 -11.00 -13.23 3.44
CA TYR A 110 -11.42 -12.17 2.53
C TYR A 110 -12.53 -12.65 1.59
N ALA A 111 -12.39 -13.87 1.04
CA ALA A 111 -13.39 -14.45 0.15
C ALA A 111 -14.72 -14.73 0.85
N ARG A 112 -14.70 -15.23 2.09
CA ARG A 112 -15.91 -15.42 2.90
C ARG A 112 -16.61 -14.10 3.21
N SER A 113 -15.85 -13.03 3.48
CA SER A 113 -16.40 -11.72 3.82
C SER A 113 -16.96 -10.95 2.61
N THR A 114 -16.36 -11.13 1.43
CA THR A 114 -16.76 -10.41 0.21
C THR A 114 -17.68 -11.22 -0.71
N GLY A 115 -17.77 -12.53 -0.49
CA GLY A 115 -18.53 -13.44 -1.34
C GLY A 115 -17.84 -13.80 -2.66
N GLY A 116 -16.54 -13.52 -2.80
CA GLY A 116 -15.77 -13.82 -4.01
C GLY A 116 -14.28 -14.01 -3.74
N THR A 117 -13.65 -14.90 -4.49
CA THR A 117 -12.20 -15.14 -4.38
C THR A 117 -11.41 -14.03 -5.06
N VAL A 118 -10.23 -13.71 -4.51
CA VAL A 118 -9.28 -12.81 -5.18
C VAL A 118 -8.59 -13.58 -6.30
N GLU A 119 -8.85 -13.19 -7.55
CA GLU A 119 -8.10 -13.70 -8.70
C GLU A 119 -6.90 -12.80 -9.00
N PHE A 120 -5.70 -13.31 -8.73
CA PHE A 120 -4.46 -12.63 -9.11
C PHE A 120 -4.27 -12.74 -10.64
N THR A 121 -4.91 -11.86 -11.39
CA THR A 121 -4.68 -11.68 -12.82
C THR A 121 -3.40 -10.88 -13.06
N ALA A 122 -2.94 -10.79 -14.32
CA ALA A 122 -1.83 -9.91 -14.66
C ALA A 122 -2.09 -8.45 -14.24
N SER A 123 -3.30 -7.93 -14.51
CA SER A 123 -3.71 -6.59 -14.10
C SER A 123 -3.67 -6.41 -12.58
N LEU A 124 -4.23 -7.36 -11.80
CA LEU A 124 -4.23 -7.26 -10.34
C LEU A 124 -2.79 -7.26 -9.80
N ARG A 125 -1.91 -8.14 -10.30
CA ARG A 125 -0.50 -8.16 -9.89
C ARG A 125 0.22 -6.85 -10.21
N THR A 126 -0.04 -6.25 -11.38
CA THR A 126 0.53 -4.94 -11.73
C THR A 126 0.00 -3.83 -10.82
N ARG A 127 -1.31 -3.80 -10.53
CA ARG A 127 -1.89 -2.83 -9.56
C ARG A 127 -1.28 -3.00 -8.17
N TYR A 128 -1.17 -4.25 -7.70
CA TYR A 128 -0.53 -4.56 -6.42
C TYR A 128 0.93 -4.09 -6.37
N ALA A 129 1.71 -4.31 -7.44
CA ALA A 129 3.07 -3.80 -7.54
C ALA A 129 3.13 -2.27 -7.51
N LEU A 130 2.21 -1.56 -8.19
CA LEU A 130 2.10 -0.10 -8.13
C LEU A 130 1.84 0.38 -6.70
N TYR A 131 0.92 -0.25 -5.98
CA TYR A 131 0.60 0.12 -4.58
C TYR A 131 1.77 -0.16 -3.64
N ARG A 132 2.51 -1.26 -3.84
CA ARG A 132 3.74 -1.53 -3.09
C ARG A 132 4.80 -0.48 -3.35
N SER A 133 5.03 -0.12 -4.62
CA SER A 133 5.95 0.97 -4.96
C SER A 133 5.56 2.28 -4.31
N TYR A 134 4.26 2.62 -4.29
CA TYR A 134 3.76 3.81 -3.63
C TYR A 134 4.00 3.78 -2.11
N LEU A 135 3.73 2.67 -1.44
CA LEU A 135 4.01 2.54 0.00
C LEU A 135 5.51 2.66 0.29
N TYR A 136 6.39 2.01 -0.48
CA TYR A 136 7.84 2.13 -0.30
C TYR A 136 8.35 3.56 -0.54
N LEU A 137 7.79 4.27 -1.52
CA LEU A 137 8.11 5.68 -1.72
C LEU A 137 7.73 6.51 -0.49
N ILE A 138 6.54 6.31 0.09
CA ILE A 138 6.13 6.98 1.32
C ILE A 138 7.12 6.68 2.45
N MET A 139 7.40 5.39 2.69
CA MET A 139 8.29 4.97 3.79
C MET A 139 9.67 5.60 3.67
N LEU A 140 10.29 5.56 2.48
CA LEU A 140 11.60 6.15 2.23
C LEU A 140 11.60 7.67 2.36
N VAL A 141 10.60 8.35 1.78
CA VAL A 141 10.52 9.81 1.78
C VAL A 141 10.24 10.36 3.17
N GLU A 142 9.39 9.70 3.96
CA GLU A 142 9.01 10.14 5.30
C GLU A 142 10.15 10.01 6.33
N THR A 143 11.19 9.20 6.08
CA THR A 143 12.36 9.12 6.98
C THR A 143 13.00 10.48 7.25
N VAL A 144 13.05 11.35 6.22
CA VAL A 144 13.69 12.68 6.30
C VAL A 144 12.91 13.66 7.18
N PRO A 145 11.63 13.98 6.90
CA PRO A 145 10.85 14.89 7.73
C PRO A 145 10.55 14.33 9.13
N ARG A 146 10.45 13.01 9.30
CA ARG A 146 10.31 12.38 10.63
C ARG A 146 11.60 12.43 11.45
N ALA A 147 12.72 12.85 10.84
CA ALA A 147 14.05 12.88 11.47
C ALA A 147 14.37 11.56 12.19
N VAL A 148 14.01 10.44 11.57
CA VAL A 148 14.32 9.12 12.12
C VAL A 148 15.84 9.01 12.22
N GLY A 149 16.35 8.49 13.34
CA GLY A 149 17.79 8.35 13.53
C GLY A 149 18.45 7.55 12.40
N PRO A 150 19.78 7.68 12.19
CA PRO A 150 20.47 7.07 11.05
C PRO A 150 20.31 5.54 10.99
N GLU A 151 20.22 4.87 12.14
CA GLU A 151 19.97 3.42 12.21
C GLU A 151 18.59 3.04 11.66
N ALA A 152 17.54 3.76 12.06
CA ALA A 152 16.17 3.53 11.58
C ALA A 152 16.01 3.89 10.09
N ALA A 153 16.73 4.91 9.62
CA ALA A 153 16.77 5.26 8.21
C ALA A 153 17.41 4.14 7.36
N GLU A 154 18.48 3.51 7.86
CA GLU A 154 19.14 2.39 7.18
C GLU A 154 18.29 1.11 7.22
N GLU A 155 17.63 0.81 8.34
CA GLU A 155 16.70 -0.31 8.44
C GLU A 155 15.53 -0.16 7.43
N THR A 156 14.98 1.05 7.30
CA THR A 156 13.93 1.34 6.30
C THR A 156 14.44 1.18 4.86
N TRP A 157 15.74 1.34 4.63
CA TRP A 157 16.35 1.19 3.31
C TRP A 157 16.60 -0.28 2.92
N GLU A 158 16.96 -1.11 3.89
CA GLU A 158 17.29 -2.53 3.69
C GLU A 158 16.06 -3.47 3.69
N SER A 159 14.89 -2.95 4.05
CA SER A 159 13.62 -3.69 4.17
C SER A 159 12.80 -3.73 2.88
#